data_AF-A0A1I6Y214-F1
#
_entry.id   AF-A0A1I6Y214-F1
#
_cell.length_a   1.000
_cell.length_b   1.000
_cell.length_c   1.000
_cell.angle_alpha   90.00
_cell.angle_beta   90.00
_cell.angle_gamma   90.00
#
_symmetry.space_group_name_H-M   'P 1'
#
loop_
_entity.id
_entity.type
_entity.pdbx_description
1 polymer ?
#
loop_
_entity_poly.entity_id
_entity_poly.type
_entity_poly.pdbx_seq_one_letter_code
_entity_poly.pdbx_strand_id
1 'polypeptide(L)'
;MNPYRIQWITRIRADGYLSADAKSLAEILVAAGVFGRVALTNWRKLNLALGKSAGDTKVLDHIKELQAAGYLGRYQGNKYNQSRGWSLYLPEEESNLLEFMDQAA
;
A
#
# COMPACT_ATOMS: atom_id res chain seq x y z
N MET A 1 -2.12 -3.40 -18.26
CA MET A 1 -1.23 -2.96 -17.15
C MET A 1 -1.83 -1.70 -16.53
N ASN A 2 -1.89 -1.57 -15.20
CA ASN A 2 -2.53 -0.42 -14.54
C ASN A 2 -1.53 0.75 -14.39
N PRO A 3 -1.71 1.90 -15.08
CA PRO A 3 -0.77 3.03 -15.05
C PRO A 3 -0.48 3.56 -13.65
N TYR A 4 -1.51 3.61 -12.80
CA TYR A 4 -1.37 4.09 -11.42
C TYR A 4 -0.37 3.25 -10.62
N ARG A 5 -0.42 1.93 -10.80
CA ARG A 5 0.49 1.02 -10.08
C ARG A 5 1.92 1.12 -10.57
N ILE A 6 2.11 1.40 -11.86
CA ILE A 6 3.44 1.66 -12.42
C ILE A 6 4.03 2.92 -11.78
N GLN A 7 3.24 3.99 -11.72
CA GLN A 7 3.67 5.24 -11.09
C GLN A 7 3.96 5.04 -9.60
N TRP A 8 3.06 4.35 -8.90
CA TRP A 8 3.20 4.03 -7.48
C TRP A 8 4.49 3.27 -7.17
N ILE A 9 4.78 2.18 -7.90
CA ILE A 9 6.01 1.41 -7.64
C ILE A 9 7.26 2.16 -8.06
N THR A 10 7.19 2.97 -9.11
CA THR A 10 8.31 3.82 -9.54
C THR A 10 8.67 4.83 -8.45
N ARG A 11 7.67 5.45 -7.81
CA ARG A 11 7.87 6.41 -6.73
C ARG A 11 8.51 5.76 -5.50
N ILE A 12 8.03 4.59 -5.09
CA ILE A 12 8.58 3.83 -3.97
C ILE A 12 10.01 3.37 -4.23
N ARG A 13 10.32 2.92 -5.45
CA ARG A 13 11.70 2.54 -5.83
C ARG A 13 12.66 3.71 -5.69
N ALA A 14 12.22 4.90 -6.10
CA ALA A 14 12.97 6.14 -6.02
C ALA A 14 13.04 6.73 -4.59
N ASP A 15 12.22 6.27 -3.65
CA ASP A 15 12.19 6.80 -2.29
C ASP A 15 13.44 6.39 -1.50
N GLY A 16 14.25 7.37 -1.11
CA GLY A 16 15.51 7.14 -0.39
C GLY A 16 15.34 6.84 1.11
N TYR A 17 14.15 7.06 1.67
CA TYR A 17 13.89 6.88 3.10
C TYR A 17 13.31 5.50 3.42
N LEU A 18 12.82 4.77 2.41
CA LEU A 18 12.30 3.42 2.57
C LEU A 18 13.40 2.35 2.59
N SER A 19 13.25 1.40 3.50
CA SER A 19 14.05 0.20 3.60
C SER A 19 13.90 -0.70 2.36
N ALA A 20 14.92 -1.50 2.09
CA ALA A 20 14.90 -2.46 0.98
C ALA A 20 13.77 -3.50 1.14
N ASP A 21 13.49 -3.93 2.37
CA ASP A 21 12.36 -4.82 2.68
C ASP A 21 11.00 -4.16 2.39
N ALA A 22 10.81 -2.88 2.74
CA ALA A 22 9.58 -2.14 2.42
C ALA A 22 9.38 -1.99 0.91
N LYS A 23 10.45 -1.73 0.15
CA LYS A 23 10.40 -1.71 -1.31
C LYS A 23 10.04 -3.08 -1.90
N SER A 24 10.59 -4.15 -1.36
CA SER A 24 10.28 -5.52 -1.79
C SER A 24 8.82 -5.90 -1.49
N LEU A 25 8.32 -5.50 -0.32
CA LEU A 25 6.92 -5.64 0.03
C LEU A 25 6.00 -4.88 -0.94
N ALA A 26 6.38 -3.67 -1.35
CA ALA A 26 5.63 -2.87 -2.31
C ALA A 26 5.51 -3.56 -3.68
N GLU A 27 6.55 -4.22 -4.16
CA GLU A 27 6.49 -4.99 -5.42
C GLU A 27 5.46 -6.12 -5.35
N ILE A 28 5.41 -6.83 -4.22
CA ILE A 28 4.43 -7.89 -3.98
C ILE A 28 3.01 -7.31 -3.89
N LEU A 29 2.84 -6.15 -3.26
CA LEU A 29 1.53 -5.48 -3.18
C LEU A 29 1.00 -5.10 -4.57
N VAL A 30 1.86 -4.64 -5.48
CA VAL A 30 1.48 -4.35 -6.87
C VAL A 30 1.05 -5.61 -7.61
N ALA A 31 1.79 -6.71 -7.43
CA ALA A 31 1.47 -8.01 -8.03
C ALA A 31 0.18 -8.62 -7.47
N ALA A 32 -0.07 -8.45 -6.17
CA ALA A 32 -1.29 -8.89 -5.49
C ALA A 32 -2.50 -7.98 -5.74
N GLY A 33 -2.30 -6.83 -6.38
CA GLY A 33 -3.36 -5.89 -6.66
C GLY A 33 -4.40 -6.46 -7.63
N VAL A 34 -5.68 -6.35 -7.29
CA VAL A 34 -6.77 -6.87 -8.15
C VAL A 34 -7.25 -5.80 -9.12
N PHE A 35 -7.84 -4.71 -8.63
CA PHE A 35 -8.31 -3.58 -9.45
C PHE A 35 -7.88 -2.23 -8.89
N GLY A 36 -7.62 -1.28 -9.79
CA GLY A 36 -7.33 0.11 -9.43
C GLY A 36 -6.24 0.26 -8.37
N ARG A 37 -6.56 1.02 -7.32
CA ARG A 37 -5.67 1.38 -6.21
C ARG A 37 -5.75 0.40 -5.02
N VAL A 38 -6.34 -0.79 -5.19
CA VAL A 38 -6.56 -1.73 -4.07
C VAL A 38 -5.84 -3.06 -4.27
N ALA A 39 -5.15 -3.52 -3.21
CA ALA A 39 -4.56 -4.85 -3.09
C ALA A 39 -5.32 -5.69 -2.05
N LEU A 40 -6.13 -6.65 -2.52
CA LEU A 40 -6.92 -7.56 -1.68
C LEU A 40 -6.07 -8.71 -1.15
N THR A 41 -5.21 -8.39 -0.19
CA THR A 41 -4.29 -9.34 0.44
C THR A 41 -4.24 -9.15 1.95
N ASN A 42 -3.56 -10.06 2.65
CA ASN A 42 -3.30 -9.93 4.08
C ASN A 42 -1.81 -10.13 4.36
N TRP A 43 -1.36 -9.69 5.54
CA TRP A 43 0.05 -9.72 5.92
C TRP A 43 0.66 -11.14 5.92
N ARG A 44 -0.13 -12.18 6.22
CA ARG A 44 0.33 -13.58 6.16
C ARG A 44 0.64 -14.03 4.74
N LYS A 45 -0.20 -13.67 3.77
CA LYS A 45 0.03 -13.94 2.35
C LYS A 45 1.23 -13.16 1.81
N LEU A 46 1.40 -11.92 2.28
CA LEU A 46 2.56 -11.09 1.95
C LEU A 46 3.87 -11.73 2.46
N ASN A 47 3.88 -12.27 3.68
CA ASN A 47 5.02 -13.03 4.21
C ASN A 47 5.39 -14.22 3.32
N LEU A 48 4.40 -15.03 2.97
CA LEU A 48 4.64 -16.21 2.13
C LEU A 48 5.21 -15.81 0.76
N ALA A 49 4.72 -14.71 0.17
CA ALA A 49 5.24 -14.18 -1.08
C ALA A 49 6.66 -13.62 -0.95
N LEU A 50 7.06 -13.16 0.23
CA LEU A 50 8.44 -12.77 0.56
C LEU A 50 9.34 -13.98 0.88
N GLY A 51 8.84 -15.22 0.82
CA GLY A 51 9.56 -16.42 1.25
C GLY A 51 9.75 -16.50 2.77
N LYS A 52 9.03 -15.69 3.54
CA LYS A 52 9.05 -15.66 5.01
C LYS A 52 7.97 -16.56 5.59
N SER A 53 8.10 -16.90 6.88
CA SER A 53 7.06 -17.64 7.61
C SER A 53 5.76 -16.84 7.67
N ALA A 54 4.62 -17.50 7.47
CA ALA A 54 3.31 -16.83 7.52
C ALA A 54 3.05 -16.11 8.85
N GLY A 55 3.67 -16.55 9.95
CA GLY A 55 3.56 -15.96 11.28
C GLY A 55 4.55 -14.83 11.58
N ASP A 56 5.46 -14.49 10.66
CA ASP A 56 6.47 -13.46 10.87
C ASP A 56 5.81 -12.07 11.00
N THR A 57 5.98 -11.42 12.14
CA THR A 57 5.37 -10.11 12.39
C THR A 57 6.20 -8.95 11.82
N LYS A 58 7.45 -9.17 11.39
CA LYS A 58 8.30 -8.09 10.84
C LYS A 58 7.72 -7.42 9.60
N VAL A 59 6.92 -8.14 8.81
CA VAL A 59 6.20 -7.54 7.67
C VAL A 59 5.27 -6.41 8.10
N LEU A 60 4.76 -6.44 9.34
CA LEU A 60 3.92 -5.38 9.88
C LEU A 60 4.70 -4.07 10.05
N ASP A 61 6.00 -4.15 10.33
CA ASP A 61 6.83 -2.95 10.47
C ASP A 61 7.11 -2.32 9.11
N HIS A 62 7.37 -3.13 8.07
CA HIS A 62 7.47 -2.63 6.69
C HIS A 62 6.14 -2.09 6.16
N ILE A 63 5.00 -2.69 6.56
CA ILE A 63 3.68 -2.13 6.27
C ILE A 63 3.55 -0.75 6.92
N LYS A 64 3.88 -0.61 8.22
CA LYS A 64 3.82 0.69 8.92
C LYS A 64 4.74 1.72 8.28
N GLU A 65 5.91 1.31 7.82
CA GLU A 65 6.86 2.16 7.11
C GLU A 65 6.25 2.75 5.83
N LEU A 66 5.63 1.91 5.00
CA LEU A 66 4.90 2.37 3.80
C LEU A 66 3.70 3.26 4.15
N GLN A 67 3.02 3.01 5.27
CA GLN A 67 1.93 3.88 5.75
C GLN A 67 2.45 5.24 6.22
N ALA A 68 3.55 5.27 6.97
CA ALA A 68 4.15 6.50 7.47
C ALA A 68 4.68 7.38 6.34
N ALA A 69 5.16 6.76 5.25
CA ALA A 69 5.56 7.44 4.04
C ALA A 69 4.38 7.85 3.13
N GLY A 70 3.13 7.56 3.52
CA GLY A 70 1.94 7.96 2.78
C GLY A 70 1.64 7.14 1.52
N TYR A 71 2.27 5.98 1.35
CA TYR A 71 2.04 5.12 0.17
C TYR A 71 0.94 4.08 0.35
N LEU A 72 0.51 3.84 1.60
CA LEU A 72 -0.35 2.72 1.94
C LEU A 72 -1.39 3.13 2.99
N GLY A 73 -2.62 2.64 2.84
CA GLY A 73 -3.61 2.65 3.91
C GLY A 73 -4.47 1.41 3.90
N ARG A 74 -5.31 1.28 4.93
CA ARG A 74 -6.17 0.10 5.10
C ARG A 74 -7.36 0.18 4.17
N TYR A 75 -7.60 -0.89 3.43
CA TYR A 75 -8.83 -1.06 2.67
C TYR A 75 -9.76 -2.02 3.42
N GLN A 76 -10.98 -1.56 3.69
CA GLN A 76 -12.06 -2.40 4.18
C GLN A 76 -13.23 -2.25 3.22
N GLY A 77 -13.64 -3.36 2.61
CA GLY A 77 -14.82 -3.37 1.76
C GLY A 77 -16.11 -3.16 2.57
N ASN A 78 -17.21 -2.98 1.85
CA ASN A 78 -18.51 -2.62 2.42
C ASN A 78 -19.25 -3.84 3.03
N LYS A 79 -20.49 -3.62 3.49
CA LYS A 79 -21.33 -4.67 4.09
C LYS A 79 -21.62 -5.88 3.18
N TYR A 80 -21.51 -5.72 1.86
CA TYR A 80 -21.73 -6.77 0.87
C TYR A 80 -20.42 -7.44 0.43
N ASN A 81 -19.28 -6.77 0.61
CA ASN A 81 -17.96 -7.27 0.28
C ASN A 81 -17.01 -7.04 1.47
N GLN A 82 -16.91 -8.04 2.36
CA GLN A 82 -16.08 -7.97 3.57
C GLN A 82 -14.57 -8.15 3.30
N SER A 83 -14.14 -8.01 2.04
CA SER A 83 -12.73 -8.14 1.68
C SER A 83 -11.89 -7.09 2.41
N ARG A 84 -10.74 -7.54 2.89
CA ARG A 84 -9.73 -6.69 3.54
C ARG A 84 -8.50 -6.64 2.66
N GLY A 85 -7.82 -5.50 2.70
CA GLY A 85 -6.64 -5.30 1.89
C GLY A 85 -5.97 -3.97 2.19
N TRP A 86 -5.30 -3.46 1.16
CA TRP A 86 -4.56 -2.21 1.23
C TRP A 86 -4.94 -1.29 0.08
N SER A 87 -5.16 -0.03 0.41
CA SER A 87 -5.26 1.06 -0.55
C SER A 87 -3.86 1.59 -0.84
N LEU A 88 -3.54 1.80 -2.10
CA LEU A 88 -2.27 2.34 -2.60
C LEU A 88 -2.45 3.84 -2.85
N TYR A 89 -1.56 4.66 -2.28
CA TYR A 89 -1.62 6.12 -2.38
C TYR A 89 -0.32 6.69 -2.94
N LEU A 90 -0.43 7.85 -3.57
CA LEU A 90 0.70 8.72 -3.89
C LEU A 90 0.60 9.95 -2.99
N PRO A 91 1.63 10.26 -2.17
CA PRO A 91 1.57 11.37 -1.20
C PRO A 91 1.19 12.73 -1.80
N GLU A 92 1.54 12.94 -3.08
CA GLU A 92 1.24 14.16 -3.83
C GLU A 92 -0.24 14.29 -4.24
N GLU A 93 -1.01 13.19 -4.26
CA GLU A 93 -2.43 13.23 -4.64
C GLU A 93 -3.36 13.56 -3.46
N GLU A 94 -2.95 13.33 -2.21
CA GLU A 94 -3.80 13.59 -1.03
C GLU A 94 -3.74 15.04 -0.53
N SER A 95 -2.73 15.83 -0.89
CA SER A 95 -2.68 17.26 -0.53
C SER A 95 -3.88 18.05 -1.07
N ASN A 96 -4.44 17.64 -2.21
CA ASN A 96 -5.66 18.27 -2.74
C ASN A 96 -6.90 18.00 -1.87
N LEU A 97 -7.03 16.83 -1.23
CA LEU A 97 -8.23 16.51 -0.45
C LEU A 97 -8.30 17.28 0.88
N LEU A 98 -7.16 17.62 1.47
CA LEU A 98 -7.11 18.44 2.68
C LEU A 98 -7.32 19.94 2.39
N GLU A 99 -6.82 20.47 1.26
CA GLU A 99 -7.12 21.85 0.84
C GLU A 99 -8.61 22.07 0.52
N PHE A 100 -9.30 21.07 -0.06
CA PHE A 100 -10.74 21.17 -0.31
C PHE A 100 -11.61 21.14 0.96
N MET A 101 -11.12 20.54 2.05
CA MET A 101 -11.86 20.49 3.33
C MET A 101 -11.68 21.77 4.17
N ASP A 102 -10.56 22.49 4.00
CA ASP A 102 -10.25 23.72 4.73
C ASP A 102 -10.91 24.97 4.10
N GLN A 103 -11.31 24.90 2.82
CA GLN A 103 -12.06 25.97 2.13
C GLN A 103 -13.59 25.88 2.29
N ALA A 104 -14.09 24.89 3.03
CA ALA A 104 -15.52 24.65 3.25
C ALA A 104 -15.99 24.96 4.69
N ALA A 105 -15.12 25.56 5.53
CA ALA A 105 -15.42 26.03 6.88
C ALA A 105 -15.60 27.56 6.90
#